data_AF-A0ABC9HBH4-F1
#
_entry.id   AF-A0ABC9HBH4-F1
#
_cell.length_a   1.000
_cell.length_b   1.000
_cell.length_c   1.000
_cell.angle_alpha   90.00
_cell.angle_beta   90.00
_cell.angle_gamma   90.00
#
_symmetry.space_group_name_H-M   'P 1'
#
loop_
_entity.id
_entity.type
_entity.pdbx_description
1 polymer ?
#
loop_
_entity_poly.entity_id
_entity_poly.type
_entity_poly.pdbx_seq_one_letter_code
_entity_poly.pdbx_strand_id
1 'polypeptide(L)'
;MGSGKRKMGDRNGRASSSCDKTKPSITDLDQEETEDPDQPDLGVVGSGDPDEDRAEVDPPVQQVEDLGVIGDESDEDQGHSAYLVACHWDWSDYSEPYAVYKVSVATSYPSRVKVKRKRLHRVTRLATIAGGKTFTSLRSVRNALIVGVGGNPSGTVIFNTKTRKVIQGPILNSAKWCPVLTTVGDKVYAMSKTPSWISDPDFPPWFEVLDFSNAKVVTAEGCSRLEGCSWIELPPPPCFPWKLRPIGYTMLPVVVVMSYVVVDTYILVSFNQPWGTYAFDTNSVKWHKVDDERLPFIGRATPHGSLFLGLSKNNGPINAYLIDVTTSDKDHAPNLSITVLPVKYMEHEVDAGPRFFSLEDGRFCSFSFSLDSCGMTLHPNKLELFPKEAHVNLRTYQTENPSSLDVPEEALLPVKPVAVCSQWEQAFKISCPSHGFSPFSFTLLSV
;
A
#
# COMPACT_ATOMS: atom_id res chain seq x y z
N MET A 1 -5.74 65.32 18.21
CA MET A 1 -4.98 66.30 17.39
C MET A 1 -4.30 65.50 16.30
N GLY A 2 -4.34 65.74 14.99
CA GLY A 2 -4.87 66.78 14.12
C GLY A 2 -4.47 66.35 12.70
N SER A 3 -5.31 66.67 11.73
CA SER A 3 -5.37 66.17 10.34
C SER A 3 -4.36 66.75 9.33
N GLY A 4 -4.16 66.04 8.21
CA GLY A 4 -3.85 66.60 6.87
C GLY A 4 -3.55 65.48 5.83
N LYS A 5 -4.45 65.09 4.91
CA LYS A 5 -4.73 65.62 3.53
C LYS A 5 -3.44 65.81 2.69
N ARG A 6 -3.31 65.45 1.40
CA ARG A 6 -4.18 64.94 0.30
C ARG A 6 -3.30 64.81 -0.98
N LYS A 7 -3.70 63.93 -1.92
CA LYS A 7 -3.66 64.07 -3.42
C LYS A 7 -2.29 64.16 -4.14
N MET A 8 -2.09 63.83 -5.41
CA MET A 8 -2.75 63.08 -6.51
C MET A 8 -1.74 63.21 -7.69
N GLY A 9 -1.67 62.26 -8.64
CA GLY A 9 -1.00 62.56 -9.92
C GLY A 9 -0.63 61.36 -10.79
N ASP A 10 -1.58 60.94 -11.63
CA ASP A 10 -1.43 60.01 -12.76
C ASP A 10 -0.40 60.44 -13.81
N ARG A 11 0.16 59.48 -14.58
CA ARG A 11 -0.06 59.38 -16.04
C ARG A 11 0.60 58.16 -16.71
N ASN A 12 -0.29 57.38 -17.36
CA ASN A 12 -0.25 56.82 -18.72
C ASN A 12 0.72 55.71 -19.14
N GLY A 13 0.11 54.63 -19.67
CA GLY A 13 0.74 53.66 -20.59
C GLY A 13 -0.16 52.46 -20.90
N ARG A 14 -1.04 52.60 -21.89
CA ARG A 14 -2.14 51.71 -22.32
C ARG A 14 -1.64 50.63 -23.31
N ALA A 15 -2.09 49.38 -23.19
CA ALA A 15 -2.48 48.53 -24.34
C ALA A 15 -3.22 47.26 -23.86
N SER A 16 -4.40 47.08 -24.45
CA SER A 16 -5.43 46.08 -24.24
C SER A 16 -5.37 44.97 -25.30
N SER A 17 -5.80 43.74 -24.97
CA SER A 17 -6.68 42.97 -25.86
C SER A 17 -7.42 41.87 -25.10
N SER A 18 -8.73 41.86 -25.28
CA SER A 18 -9.69 40.86 -24.81
C SER A 18 -9.83 39.74 -25.85
N CYS A 19 -10.02 38.50 -25.40
CA CYS A 19 -10.53 37.43 -26.25
C CYS A 19 -11.93 37.04 -25.77
N ASP A 20 -12.91 37.38 -26.60
CA ASP A 20 -14.30 36.97 -26.47
C ASP A 20 -14.49 35.50 -26.86
N LYS A 21 -15.48 34.91 -26.21
CA LYS A 21 -15.96 33.54 -26.37
C LYS A 21 -16.60 33.34 -27.74
N THR A 22 -16.36 32.18 -28.36
CA THR A 22 -17.18 31.68 -29.45
C THR A 22 -17.50 30.20 -29.23
N LYS A 23 -18.80 29.89 -29.30
CA LYS A 23 -19.43 28.57 -29.29
C LYS A 23 -19.13 27.84 -30.61
N PRO A 24 -18.98 26.50 -30.65
CA PRO A 24 -19.16 25.74 -31.89
C PRO A 24 -20.53 25.06 -31.94
N SER A 25 -21.11 25.08 -33.14
CA SER A 25 -22.32 24.40 -33.60
C SER A 25 -22.04 22.96 -34.07
N ILE A 26 -23.09 22.14 -34.07
CA ILE A 26 -23.18 20.74 -34.53
C ILE A 26 -23.33 20.66 -36.06
N THR A 27 -23.03 19.45 -36.62
CA THR A 27 -23.09 18.89 -38.00
C THR A 27 -21.76 18.98 -38.75
N ASP A 28 -21.07 17.91 -39.19
CA ASP A 28 -21.55 16.69 -39.87
C ASP A 28 -20.80 15.38 -39.50
N LEU A 29 -21.44 14.28 -39.92
CA LEU A 29 -21.20 12.84 -39.73
C LEU A 29 -20.01 12.25 -40.50
N ASP A 30 -19.46 11.15 -39.98
CA ASP A 30 -19.11 9.89 -40.69
C ASP A 30 -18.88 8.82 -39.60
N GLN A 31 -19.86 7.94 -39.34
CA GLN A 31 -19.95 6.54 -39.79
C GLN A 31 -18.71 5.67 -39.49
N GLU A 32 -18.80 4.88 -38.43
CA GLU A 32 -18.35 3.48 -38.45
C GLU A 32 -19.30 2.64 -37.58
N GLU A 33 -19.94 1.66 -38.24
CA GLU A 33 -20.85 0.66 -37.70
C GLU A 33 -20.07 -0.41 -36.92
N THR A 34 -20.61 -0.85 -35.77
CA THR A 34 -20.64 -2.28 -35.45
C THR A 34 -21.79 -2.55 -34.48
N GLU A 35 -22.78 -3.30 -34.95
CA GLU A 35 -23.91 -3.86 -34.20
C GLU A 35 -23.42 -4.97 -33.25
N ASP A 36 -24.06 -5.12 -32.09
CA ASP A 36 -24.62 -6.40 -31.65
C ASP A 36 -25.70 -6.16 -30.56
N PRO A 37 -26.82 -6.91 -30.55
CA PRO A 37 -27.99 -6.66 -29.72
C PRO A 37 -27.92 -7.43 -28.39
N ASP A 38 -28.64 -6.94 -27.37
CA ASP A 38 -29.35 -7.80 -26.40
C ASP A 38 -30.12 -6.92 -25.41
N GLN A 39 -31.39 -6.68 -25.72
CA GLN A 39 -32.42 -6.37 -24.73
C GLN A 39 -33.58 -7.35 -24.95
N PRO A 40 -34.02 -8.10 -23.92
CA PRO A 40 -35.33 -8.73 -23.92
C PRO A 40 -36.33 -7.84 -23.17
N ASP A 41 -37.52 -7.65 -23.74
CA ASP A 41 -38.63 -7.03 -23.01
C ASP A 41 -39.93 -7.87 -23.09
N LEU A 42 -40.34 -8.29 -21.89
CA LEU A 42 -41.69 -8.50 -21.32
C LEU A 42 -42.69 -9.53 -21.90
N GLY A 43 -43.14 -10.42 -21.00
CA GLY A 43 -44.41 -11.15 -21.07
C GLY A 43 -44.77 -11.84 -19.74
N VAL A 44 -45.96 -11.54 -19.21
CA VAL A 44 -46.50 -11.90 -17.88
C VAL A 44 -47.47 -13.09 -17.96
N VAL A 45 -47.34 -14.03 -16.99
CA VAL A 45 -48.32 -14.94 -16.32
C VAL A 45 -49.29 -15.81 -17.14
N GLY A 46 -49.24 -17.12 -16.89
CA GLY A 46 -50.32 -18.08 -17.15
C GLY A 46 -50.00 -19.50 -16.65
N SER A 47 -50.80 -19.96 -15.69
CA SER A 47 -50.77 -21.23 -14.94
C SER A 47 -51.11 -22.51 -15.74
N GLY A 48 -50.58 -23.67 -15.31
CA GLY A 48 -51.27 -24.98 -15.43
C GLY A 48 -50.40 -26.15 -15.91
N ASP A 49 -50.06 -27.04 -14.98
CA ASP A 49 -49.83 -28.49 -15.17
C ASP A 49 -51.08 -29.24 -14.63
N PRO A 50 -51.35 -30.53 -14.89
CA PRO A 50 -50.39 -31.59 -15.23
C PRO A 50 -50.84 -32.68 -16.26
N ASP A 51 -49.89 -33.59 -16.51
CA ASP A 51 -50.02 -35.06 -16.66
C ASP A 51 -49.85 -35.77 -18.03
N GLU A 52 -48.94 -36.75 -17.92
CA GLU A 52 -48.80 -38.07 -18.57
C GLU A 52 -48.21 -38.25 -19.99
N ASP A 53 -47.06 -38.97 -19.95
CA ASP A 53 -46.77 -40.24 -20.63
C ASP A 53 -45.59 -40.29 -21.63
N ARG A 54 -44.54 -40.99 -21.16
CA ARG A 54 -43.76 -42.07 -21.80
C ARG A 54 -43.24 -41.86 -23.23
N ALA A 55 -41.91 -41.81 -23.35
CA ALA A 55 -41.18 -42.52 -24.40
C ALA A 55 -39.77 -42.89 -23.94
N GLU A 56 -39.43 -44.16 -24.14
CA GLU A 56 -38.15 -44.80 -23.88
C GLU A 56 -37.02 -44.18 -24.72
N VAL A 57 -35.83 -44.08 -24.13
CA VAL A 57 -34.60 -43.62 -24.78
C VAL A 57 -33.70 -44.83 -25.01
N ASP A 58 -33.51 -45.20 -26.29
CA ASP A 58 -32.40 -46.04 -26.73
C ASP A 58 -31.09 -45.23 -26.74
N PRO A 59 -29.93 -45.81 -26.37
CA PRO A 59 -28.66 -45.08 -26.32
C PRO A 59 -27.87 -45.23 -27.63
N PRO A 60 -27.12 -44.22 -28.08
CA PRO A 60 -26.05 -44.44 -29.03
C PRO A 60 -24.66 -44.35 -28.37
N VAL A 61 -23.97 -45.49 -28.43
CA VAL A 61 -22.64 -45.65 -29.05
C VAL A 61 -21.57 -44.60 -28.70
N GLN A 62 -20.58 -45.09 -27.96
CA GLN A 62 -19.23 -44.55 -27.83
C GLN A 62 -18.61 -44.24 -29.20
N GLN A 63 -18.15 -42.99 -29.38
CA GLN A 63 -17.07 -42.68 -30.31
C GLN A 63 -15.93 -42.04 -29.53
N VAL A 64 -14.77 -42.66 -29.72
CA VAL A 64 -13.44 -42.25 -29.28
C VAL A 64 -12.94 -41.19 -30.24
N GLU A 65 -12.44 -40.08 -29.72
CA GLU A 65 -11.53 -39.07 -30.32
C GLU A 65 -11.56 -37.90 -29.32
N ASP A 66 -10.50 -37.20 -28.91
CA ASP A 66 -9.08 -37.19 -29.25
C ASP A 66 -8.43 -36.43 -28.07
N LEU A 67 -7.33 -36.94 -27.52
CA LEU A 67 -6.63 -36.35 -26.38
C LEU A 67 -5.82 -35.14 -26.86
N GLY A 68 -6.51 -34.03 -27.09
CA GLY A 68 -5.90 -32.71 -27.21
C GLY A 68 -5.51 -32.21 -25.81
N VAL A 69 -4.24 -32.37 -25.47
CA VAL A 69 -3.61 -31.81 -24.27
C VAL A 69 -3.77 -30.28 -24.27
N ILE A 70 -4.78 -29.81 -23.54
CA ILE A 70 -4.95 -28.40 -23.20
C ILE A 70 -4.12 -28.14 -21.95
N GLY A 71 -3.16 -27.23 -22.10
CA GLY A 71 -2.74 -26.28 -21.07
C GLY A 71 -2.23 -26.90 -19.79
N ASP A 72 -0.93 -27.10 -19.75
CA ASP A 72 -0.14 -27.29 -18.54
C ASP A 72 -0.40 -26.10 -17.58
N GLU A 73 -1.40 -26.25 -16.70
CA GLU A 73 -1.53 -25.52 -15.44
C GLU A 73 -0.48 -26.05 -14.45
N SER A 74 0.79 -25.98 -14.82
CA SER A 74 1.89 -26.29 -13.90
C SER A 74 2.90 -25.14 -13.91
N ASP A 75 2.61 -24.19 -13.04
CA ASP A 75 3.60 -23.50 -12.20
C ASP A 75 2.78 -22.61 -11.24
N GLU A 76 2.02 -23.26 -10.35
CA GLU A 76 1.78 -22.64 -9.03
C GLU A 76 3.09 -22.69 -8.27
N ASP A 77 3.97 -21.77 -8.69
CA ASP A 77 5.25 -21.47 -8.10
C ASP A 77 5.04 -21.36 -6.58
N GLN A 78 5.73 -22.20 -5.81
CA GLN A 78 5.80 -22.16 -4.35
C GLN A 78 6.46 -20.85 -3.83
N GLY A 79 6.73 -19.89 -4.72
CA GLY A 79 7.31 -18.59 -4.47
C GLY A 79 6.30 -17.51 -4.04
N HIS A 80 6.84 -16.54 -3.30
CA HIS A 80 6.13 -15.34 -2.86
C HIS A 80 5.43 -14.62 -4.01
N SER A 81 4.15 -14.35 -3.81
CA SER A 81 3.36 -13.61 -4.79
C SER A 81 3.35 -12.13 -4.42
N ALA A 82 3.67 -11.28 -5.39
CA ALA A 82 3.51 -9.83 -5.23
C ALA A 82 2.05 -9.43 -5.53
N TYR A 83 1.52 -8.53 -4.73
CA TYR A 83 0.15 -8.02 -4.87
C TYR A 83 0.13 -6.50 -4.84
N LEU A 84 -0.54 -5.91 -5.82
CA LEU A 84 -0.82 -4.49 -5.87
C LEU A 84 -2.24 -4.24 -5.35
N VAL A 85 -2.36 -3.39 -4.34
CA VAL A 85 -3.62 -2.83 -3.89
C VAL A 85 -3.74 -1.42 -4.44
N ALA A 86 -4.80 -1.16 -5.21
CA ALA A 86 -5.06 0.14 -5.84
C ALA A 86 -6.42 0.69 -5.41
N CYS A 87 -6.45 1.99 -5.11
CA CYS A 87 -7.66 2.74 -4.80
C CYS A 87 -8.32 3.30 -6.07
N HIS A 88 -9.61 3.02 -6.21
CA HIS A 88 -10.54 3.54 -7.21
C HIS A 88 -11.29 4.71 -6.58
N TRP A 89 -11.41 5.83 -7.30
CA TRP A 89 -12.02 7.08 -6.85
C TRP A 89 -11.35 7.70 -5.63
N ASP A 90 -11.82 8.90 -5.28
CA ASP A 90 -11.25 9.72 -4.24
C ASP A 90 -11.00 8.93 -2.95
N TRP A 91 -9.79 9.08 -2.47
CA TRP A 91 -9.30 8.62 -1.19
C TRP A 91 -10.05 9.28 -0.01
N SER A 92 -10.92 10.26 -0.21
CA SER A 92 -11.56 10.96 0.91
C SER A 92 -12.95 10.47 1.33
N ASP A 93 -13.74 9.73 0.53
CA ASP A 93 -15.13 9.35 0.91
C ASP A 93 -15.71 8.05 0.30
N TYR A 94 -16.62 7.43 1.07
CA TYR A 94 -17.48 6.25 0.87
C TYR A 94 -17.76 5.80 -0.58
N SER A 95 -16.81 5.07 -1.16
CA SER A 95 -17.04 4.05 -2.19
C SER A 95 -16.30 2.78 -1.76
N GLU A 96 -16.46 1.63 -2.43
CA GLU A 96 -15.58 0.46 -2.23
C GLU A 96 -14.33 0.63 -3.10
N PRO A 97 -13.25 1.28 -2.66
CA PRO A 97 -12.32 1.80 -3.65
C PRO A 97 -11.18 0.80 -3.89
N TYR A 98 -10.95 -0.20 -3.03
CA TYR A 98 -9.70 -0.95 -3.12
C TYR A 98 -9.88 -2.21 -3.96
N ALA A 99 -8.98 -2.41 -4.92
CA ALA A 99 -8.89 -3.61 -5.71
C ALA A 99 -7.50 -4.23 -5.55
N VAL A 100 -7.46 -5.55 -5.48
CA VAL A 100 -6.22 -6.34 -5.37
C VAL A 100 -5.89 -6.93 -6.74
N TYR A 101 -4.64 -6.81 -7.17
CA TYR A 101 -4.11 -7.34 -8.42
C TYR A 101 -2.90 -8.21 -8.10
N LYS A 102 -2.83 -9.42 -8.67
CA LYS A 102 -1.63 -10.27 -8.55
C LYS A 102 -0.60 -9.81 -9.59
N VAL A 103 0.63 -9.57 -9.15
CA VAL A 103 1.74 -9.08 -9.98
C VAL A 103 2.77 -10.20 -10.14
N SER A 104 3.03 -10.62 -11.38
CA SER A 104 4.10 -11.57 -11.69
C SER A 104 5.44 -10.83 -11.76
N VAL A 105 6.30 -11.00 -10.76
CA VAL A 105 7.64 -10.40 -10.75
C VAL A 105 8.58 -11.24 -11.62
N ALA A 106 9.27 -10.62 -12.56
CA ALA A 106 10.28 -11.29 -13.37
C ALA A 106 11.50 -11.65 -12.50
N THR A 107 11.95 -12.89 -12.60
CA THR A 107 13.15 -13.43 -11.94
C THR A 107 14.31 -13.65 -12.92
N SER A 108 14.09 -13.40 -14.22
CA SER A 108 15.08 -13.53 -15.28
C SER A 108 14.90 -12.44 -16.35
N TYR A 109 15.90 -12.28 -17.23
CA TYR A 109 15.83 -11.33 -18.34
C TYR A 109 14.57 -11.57 -19.19
N PRO A 110 13.69 -10.57 -19.35
CA PRO A 110 12.61 -10.69 -20.30
C PRO A 110 13.20 -10.83 -21.71
N SER A 111 12.61 -11.71 -22.52
CA SER A 111 12.95 -11.84 -23.94
C SER A 111 12.97 -10.45 -24.61
N ARG A 112 13.92 -10.20 -25.53
CA ARG A 112 14.16 -8.91 -26.24
C ARG A 112 12.98 -8.38 -27.10
N VAL A 113 11.77 -8.83 -26.86
CA VAL A 113 10.54 -8.35 -27.49
C VAL A 113 10.17 -7.01 -26.87
N LYS A 114 9.73 -6.05 -27.69
CA LYS A 114 9.16 -4.77 -27.22
C LYS A 114 8.25 -5.02 -26.02
N VAL A 115 8.53 -4.37 -24.88
CA VAL A 115 7.75 -4.52 -23.64
C VAL A 115 6.33 -4.02 -23.88
N LYS A 116 5.46 -4.88 -24.40
CA LYS A 116 4.02 -4.64 -24.41
C LYS A 116 3.57 -4.63 -22.97
N ARG A 117 2.86 -3.58 -22.55
CA ARG A 117 2.31 -3.48 -21.19
C ARG A 117 1.39 -4.67 -20.93
N LYS A 118 1.76 -5.52 -19.96
CA LYS A 118 0.93 -6.66 -19.55
C LYS A 118 -0.27 -6.12 -18.77
N ARG A 119 -1.49 -6.58 -19.12
CA ARG A 119 -2.69 -6.21 -18.37
C ARG A 119 -2.68 -6.97 -17.04
N LEU A 120 -2.82 -6.25 -15.92
CA LEU A 120 -3.01 -6.89 -14.62
C LEU A 120 -4.49 -7.24 -14.43
N HIS A 121 -4.74 -8.49 -14.04
CA HIS A 121 -6.08 -8.97 -13.73
C HIS A 121 -6.40 -8.70 -12.27
N ARG A 122 -7.58 -8.14 -12.02
CA ARG A 122 -8.11 -7.92 -10.67
C ARG A 122 -8.45 -9.28 -10.07
N VAL A 123 -7.89 -9.56 -8.90
CA VAL A 123 -8.17 -10.77 -8.11
C VAL A 123 -9.48 -10.60 -7.35
N THR A 124 -9.64 -9.46 -6.68
CA THR A 124 -10.86 -9.15 -5.93
C THR A 124 -11.02 -7.63 -5.77
N ARG A 125 -12.23 -7.21 -5.38
CA ARG A 125 -12.48 -5.93 -4.72
C ARG A 125 -12.50 -6.13 -3.21
N LEU A 126 -12.11 -5.12 -2.47
CA LEU A 126 -12.18 -5.10 -1.01
C LEU A 126 -13.41 -4.26 -0.63
N ALA A 127 -14.45 -4.93 -0.15
CA ALA A 127 -15.66 -4.29 0.38
C ALA A 127 -15.30 -3.58 1.69
N THR A 128 -14.88 -2.33 1.56
CA THR A 128 -14.48 -1.48 2.68
C THR A 128 -14.73 -0.03 2.34
N ILE A 129 -15.00 0.78 3.36
CA ILE A 129 -15.24 2.21 3.18
C ILE A 129 -13.97 2.88 2.65
N ALA A 130 -14.15 3.77 1.68
CA ALA A 130 -13.03 4.45 1.08
C ALA A 130 -12.28 5.38 2.03
N GLY A 131 -10.97 5.44 1.79
CA GLY A 131 -10.12 6.47 2.32
C GLY A 131 -9.34 6.14 3.58
N GLY A 132 -8.19 6.81 3.73
CA GLY A 132 -7.40 6.71 4.94
C GLY A 132 -6.67 5.38 5.17
N LYS A 133 -6.78 4.38 4.29
CA LYS A 133 -6.24 3.03 4.56
C LYS A 133 -4.79 2.87 4.15
N THR A 134 -4.04 2.25 5.05
CA THR A 134 -2.72 1.66 4.77
C THR A 134 -2.88 0.16 4.65
N PHE A 135 -2.02 -0.51 3.89
CA PHE A 135 -2.00 -1.97 3.79
C PHE A 135 -0.65 -2.53 4.20
N THR A 136 -0.67 -3.69 4.86
CA THR A 136 0.53 -4.48 5.18
C THR A 136 0.30 -5.95 4.85
N SER A 137 1.39 -6.70 4.66
CA SER A 137 1.33 -8.15 4.59
C SER A 137 1.55 -8.75 5.97
N LEU A 138 0.72 -9.74 6.32
CA LEU A 138 0.90 -10.60 7.47
C LEU A 138 1.15 -12.02 6.96
N ARG A 139 2.41 -12.45 7.08
CA ARG A 139 2.83 -13.79 6.71
C ARG A 139 3.26 -14.55 7.96
N SER A 140 2.68 -15.72 8.14
CA SER A 140 3.12 -16.72 9.10
C SER A 140 2.93 -18.11 8.50
N VAL A 141 3.32 -19.15 9.24
CA VAL A 141 3.06 -20.54 8.83
C VAL A 141 1.58 -20.76 8.51
N ARG A 142 0.69 -20.10 9.26
CA ARG A 142 -0.76 -20.22 9.11
C ARG A 142 -1.34 -19.18 8.16
N ASN A 143 -0.75 -17.98 8.12
CA ASN A 143 -1.36 -16.82 7.51
C ASN A 143 -0.60 -16.33 6.27
N ALA A 144 -1.35 -15.96 5.23
CA ALA A 144 -0.85 -15.23 4.06
C ALA A 144 -1.91 -14.19 3.73
N LEU A 145 -1.85 -13.06 4.44
CA LEU A 145 -2.92 -12.07 4.49
C LEU A 145 -2.42 -10.71 4.03
N ILE A 146 -3.26 -10.00 3.28
CA ILE A 146 -3.15 -8.56 3.08
C ILE A 146 -4.13 -7.89 4.04
N VAL A 147 -3.64 -7.07 4.96
CA VAL A 147 -4.44 -6.42 5.98
C VAL A 147 -4.47 -4.91 5.70
N GLY A 148 -5.66 -4.38 5.44
CA GLY A 148 -5.93 -2.96 5.25
C GLY A 148 -6.58 -2.35 6.49
N VAL A 149 -6.01 -1.27 7.00
CA VAL A 149 -6.41 -0.64 8.28
C VAL A 149 -6.43 0.88 8.11
N GLY A 150 -7.40 1.54 8.75
CA GLY A 150 -7.54 2.99 8.77
C GLY A 150 -8.81 3.50 8.11
N GLY A 151 -8.86 4.80 7.86
CA GLY A 151 -10.05 5.49 7.35
C GLY A 151 -10.94 6.04 8.45
N ASN A 152 -11.98 6.76 8.04
CA ASN A 152 -13.03 7.28 8.90
C ASN A 152 -14.41 6.98 8.28
N PRO A 153 -15.16 5.99 8.80
CA PRO A 153 -14.88 5.20 10.00
C PRO A 153 -13.73 4.17 9.84
N SER A 154 -13.13 3.80 10.98
CA SER A 154 -11.95 2.94 11.14
C SER A 154 -12.21 1.46 10.83
N GLY A 155 -12.27 1.08 9.55
CA GLY A 155 -12.48 -0.32 9.16
C GLY A 155 -11.19 -1.13 8.98
N THR A 156 -11.18 -2.39 9.42
CA THR A 156 -10.18 -3.39 9.03
C THR A 156 -10.74 -4.29 7.93
N VAL A 157 -10.02 -4.42 6.82
CA VAL A 157 -10.33 -5.38 5.75
C VAL A 157 -9.14 -6.30 5.54
N ILE A 158 -9.42 -7.59 5.38
CA ILE A 158 -8.39 -8.62 5.25
C ILE A 158 -8.66 -9.37 3.96
N PHE A 159 -7.62 -9.59 3.16
CA PHE A 159 -7.68 -10.48 2.01
C PHE A 159 -6.76 -11.67 2.25
N ASN A 160 -7.34 -12.87 2.31
CA ASN A 160 -6.57 -14.10 2.41
C ASN A 160 -6.14 -14.52 1.00
N THR A 161 -4.83 -14.50 0.75
CA THR A 161 -4.28 -14.77 -0.59
C THR A 161 -4.39 -16.25 -0.98
N LYS A 162 -4.36 -17.17 0.00
CA LYS A 162 -4.51 -18.62 -0.20
C LYS A 162 -5.95 -18.98 -0.57
N THR A 163 -6.92 -18.51 0.20
CA THR A 163 -8.34 -18.84 -0.03
C THR A 163 -9.04 -17.87 -0.98
N ARG A 164 -8.37 -16.79 -1.38
CA ARG A 164 -8.92 -15.66 -2.16
C ARG A 164 -10.21 -15.07 -1.56
N LYS A 165 -10.37 -15.14 -0.24
CA LYS A 165 -11.54 -14.60 0.47
C LYS A 165 -11.25 -13.22 1.05
N VAL A 166 -12.23 -12.34 0.95
CA VAL A 166 -12.25 -11.07 1.69
C VAL A 166 -12.92 -11.32 3.03
N ILE A 167 -12.27 -10.87 4.09
CA ILE A 167 -12.67 -11.07 5.47
C ILE A 167 -12.78 -9.69 6.13
N GLN A 168 -13.91 -9.42 6.78
CA GLN A 168 -14.10 -8.21 7.56
C GLN A 168 -13.42 -8.38 8.93
N GLY A 169 -12.54 -7.46 9.29
CA GLY A 169 -11.88 -7.43 10.60
C GLY A 169 -12.60 -6.52 11.60
N PRO A 170 -12.12 -6.47 12.85
CA PRO A 170 -12.65 -5.56 13.87
C PRO A 170 -12.36 -4.08 13.52
N ILE A 171 -13.17 -3.19 14.07
CA ILE A 171 -13.02 -1.73 13.93
C ILE A 171 -11.96 -1.26 14.94
N LEU A 172 -11.12 -0.27 14.58
CA LEU A 172 -10.15 0.31 15.53
C LEU A 172 -10.88 1.08 16.64
N ASN A 173 -10.25 1.20 17.81
CA ASN A 173 -10.84 1.95 18.92
C ASN A 173 -10.90 3.46 18.62
N SER A 174 -9.99 3.98 17.79
CA SER A 174 -10.05 5.34 17.23
C SER A 174 -9.72 5.31 15.74
N ALA A 175 -10.39 6.17 14.96
CA ALA A 175 -10.13 6.34 13.54
C ALA A 175 -8.69 6.79 13.29
N LYS A 176 -8.04 6.28 12.25
CA LYS A 176 -6.65 6.66 11.89
C LYS A 176 -6.53 6.90 10.40
N TRP A 177 -5.91 8.00 10.02
CA TRP A 177 -5.71 8.35 8.62
C TRP A 177 -4.29 8.03 8.17
N CYS A 178 -4.15 7.19 7.14
CA CYS A 178 -2.86 6.65 6.71
C CYS A 178 -2.01 6.12 7.89
N PRO A 179 -2.51 5.23 8.76
CA PRO A 179 -1.72 4.78 9.90
C PRO A 179 -0.40 4.16 9.44
N VAL A 180 0.63 4.28 10.27
CA VAL A 180 1.82 3.45 10.17
C VAL A 180 1.39 2.03 10.54
N LEU A 181 1.57 1.09 9.61
CA LEU A 181 1.24 -0.32 9.81
C LEU A 181 2.50 -1.16 9.74
N THR A 182 2.65 -2.06 10.70
CA THR A 182 3.71 -3.05 10.70
C THR A 182 3.26 -4.37 11.32
N THR A 183 4.04 -5.42 11.11
CA THR A 183 3.75 -6.76 11.62
C THR A 183 4.92 -7.27 12.45
N VAL A 184 4.61 -7.96 13.55
CA VAL A 184 5.57 -8.70 14.39
C VAL A 184 4.93 -10.03 14.75
N GLY A 185 5.45 -11.13 14.21
CA GLY A 185 4.80 -12.44 14.32
C GLY A 185 3.39 -12.44 13.73
N ASP A 186 2.41 -12.98 14.47
CA ASP A 186 0.98 -13.01 14.09
C ASP A 186 0.21 -11.74 14.53
N LYS A 187 0.90 -10.61 14.78
CA LYS A 187 0.28 -9.35 15.23
C LYS A 187 0.46 -8.24 14.20
N VAL A 188 -0.58 -7.42 14.05
CA VAL A 188 -0.56 -6.19 13.25
C VAL A 188 -0.63 -5.00 14.19
N TYR A 189 0.33 -4.09 14.08
CA TYR A 189 0.41 -2.87 14.88
C TYR A 189 -0.01 -1.68 14.01
N ALA A 190 -0.84 -0.81 14.56
CA ALA A 190 -1.32 0.41 13.93
C ALA A 190 -1.01 1.63 14.79
N MET A 191 -0.21 2.55 14.24
CA MET A 191 0.12 3.82 14.88
C MET A 191 -0.39 5.00 14.05
N SER A 192 -0.97 6.00 14.70
CA SER A 192 -1.29 7.28 14.06
C SER A 192 -0.02 7.92 13.51
N LYS A 193 0.01 8.12 12.19
CA LYS A 193 1.15 8.75 11.51
C LYS A 193 1.27 10.23 11.90
N THR A 194 0.12 10.88 12.07
CA THR A 194 -0.03 12.29 12.46
C THR A 194 -1.04 12.38 13.60
N PRO A 195 -0.62 12.10 14.85
CA PRO A 195 -1.52 12.14 16.01
C PRO A 195 -2.22 13.51 16.15
N SER A 196 -3.50 13.47 16.51
CA SER A 196 -4.39 14.59 16.78
C SER A 196 -4.75 14.64 18.26
N TRP A 197 -4.85 15.86 18.80
CA TRP A 197 -5.26 16.14 20.18
C TRP A 197 -6.69 16.72 20.28
N ILE A 198 -7.39 16.88 19.15
CA ILE A 198 -8.68 17.56 19.10
C ILE A 198 -9.81 16.57 18.86
N SER A 199 -9.71 15.79 17.79
CA SER A 199 -10.77 14.89 17.34
C SER A 199 -10.22 13.84 16.39
N ASP A 200 -11.04 12.83 16.14
CA ASP A 200 -10.80 11.84 15.08
C ASP A 200 -10.79 12.49 13.68
N PRO A 201 -10.08 11.88 12.71
CA PRO A 201 -9.17 10.75 12.88
C PRO A 201 -7.86 11.13 13.59
N ASP A 202 -7.14 10.11 14.04
CA ASP A 202 -5.87 10.17 14.75
C ASP A 202 -5.96 10.71 16.18
N PHE A 203 -7.13 10.65 16.81
CA PHE A 203 -7.28 10.92 18.24
C PHE A 203 -6.76 9.73 19.07
N PRO A 204 -6.47 9.88 20.39
CA PRO A 204 -6.18 8.72 21.22
C PRO A 204 -7.29 7.65 21.17
N PRO A 205 -6.92 6.35 21.22
CA PRO A 205 -5.55 5.84 21.36
C PRO A 205 -4.73 5.97 20.07
N TRP A 206 -3.48 6.43 20.15
CA TRP A 206 -2.63 6.60 18.97
C TRP A 206 -1.90 5.35 18.52
N PHE A 207 -1.85 4.31 19.35
CA PHE A 207 -1.15 3.07 19.06
C PHE A 207 -1.98 1.88 19.51
N GLU A 208 -2.20 0.93 18.60
CA GLU A 208 -3.06 -0.23 18.82
C GLU A 208 -2.46 -1.48 18.17
N VAL A 209 -2.85 -2.66 18.64
CA VAL A 209 -2.47 -3.95 18.07
C VAL A 209 -3.67 -4.86 17.85
N LEU A 210 -3.64 -5.61 16.76
CA LEU A 210 -4.55 -6.69 16.46
C LEU A 210 -3.77 -8.01 16.43
N ASP A 211 -4.15 -8.94 17.29
CA ASP A 211 -3.51 -10.26 17.41
C ASP A 211 -4.32 -11.33 16.68
N PHE A 212 -3.69 -12.00 15.70
CA PHE A 212 -4.31 -13.07 14.91
C PHE A 212 -4.12 -14.47 15.51
N SER A 213 -3.37 -14.62 16.60
CA SER A 213 -2.99 -15.93 17.17
C SER A 213 -4.18 -16.82 17.50
N ASN A 214 -5.28 -16.21 17.96
CA ASN A 214 -6.54 -16.89 18.32
C ASN A 214 -7.70 -16.57 17.37
N ALA A 215 -7.45 -15.83 16.29
CA ALA A 215 -8.48 -15.35 15.40
C ALA A 215 -9.06 -16.50 14.56
N LYS A 216 -10.38 -16.48 14.37
CA LYS A 216 -11.10 -17.47 13.57
C LYS A 216 -11.91 -16.77 12.49
N VAL A 217 -11.89 -17.33 11.29
CA VAL A 217 -12.74 -16.84 10.20
C VAL A 217 -14.06 -17.58 10.27
N VAL A 218 -15.13 -16.83 10.49
CA VAL A 218 -16.51 -17.34 10.45
C VAL A 218 -17.17 -16.81 9.20
N THR A 219 -17.82 -17.68 8.45
CA THR A 219 -18.59 -17.31 7.26
C THR A 219 -20.07 -17.51 7.55
N ALA A 220 -20.86 -16.44 7.48
CA ALA A 220 -22.31 -16.46 7.61
C ALA A 220 -22.91 -15.61 6.48
N GLU A 221 -23.96 -16.12 5.83
CA GLU A 221 -24.71 -15.39 4.79
C GLU A 221 -23.82 -14.82 3.66
N GLY A 222 -22.76 -15.55 3.29
CA GLY A 222 -21.82 -15.12 2.24
C GLY A 222 -20.78 -14.09 2.70
N CYS A 223 -20.89 -13.56 3.92
CA CYS A 223 -19.94 -12.64 4.52
C CYS A 223 -18.94 -13.40 5.42
N SER A 224 -17.64 -13.20 5.19
CA SER A 224 -16.60 -13.73 6.09
C SER A 224 -16.15 -12.66 7.07
N ARG A 225 -16.15 -12.97 8.36
CA ARG A 225 -15.73 -12.08 9.44
C ARG A 225 -14.69 -12.74 10.32
N LEU A 226 -13.77 -11.94 10.84
CA LEU A 226 -12.80 -12.37 11.83
C LEU A 226 -13.41 -12.26 13.23
N GLU A 227 -13.42 -13.37 13.98
CA GLU A 227 -13.92 -13.46 15.35
C GLU A 227 -12.81 -13.88 16.32
N GLY A 228 -13.01 -13.58 17.61
CA GLY A 228 -12.04 -13.92 18.67
C GLY A 228 -10.85 -12.97 18.78
N CYS A 229 -10.90 -11.81 18.13
CA CYS A 229 -9.89 -10.77 18.20
C CYS A 229 -10.52 -9.37 18.18
N SER A 230 -9.84 -8.41 18.79
CA SER A 230 -10.18 -6.99 18.78
C SER A 230 -8.90 -6.17 18.74
N TRP A 231 -9.01 -4.89 18.36
CA TRP A 231 -7.91 -3.96 18.54
C TRP A 231 -7.71 -3.67 20.02
N ILE A 232 -6.46 -3.75 20.47
CA ILE A 232 -6.06 -3.49 21.86
C ILE A 232 -5.22 -2.22 21.87
N GLU A 233 -5.61 -1.26 22.71
CA GLU A 233 -4.82 -0.05 22.96
C GLU A 233 -3.46 -0.39 23.55
N LEU A 234 -2.42 0.23 23.01
CA LEU A 234 -1.05 0.15 23.49
C LEU A 234 -0.61 1.50 24.07
N PRO A 235 0.38 1.51 24.99
CA PRO A 235 0.91 2.76 25.49
C PRO A 235 1.46 3.59 24.32
N PRO A 236 1.19 4.91 24.28
CA PRO A 236 1.77 5.78 23.27
C PRO A 236 3.28 5.97 23.51
N PRO A 237 4.04 6.40 22.49
CA PRO A 237 5.43 6.82 22.67
C PRO A 237 5.56 7.85 23.83
N PRO A 238 6.51 7.71 24.76
CA PRO A 238 6.64 8.59 25.94
C PRO A 238 6.86 10.06 25.59
N CYS A 239 7.36 10.35 24.39
CA CYS A 239 7.55 11.70 23.88
C CYS A 239 6.24 12.39 23.47
N PHE A 240 5.13 11.66 23.34
CA PHE A 240 3.84 12.26 23.02
C PHE A 240 3.27 12.91 24.28
N PRO A 241 2.96 14.22 24.25
CA PRO A 241 2.32 14.86 25.40
C PRO A 241 0.89 14.34 25.55
N TRP A 242 0.69 13.35 26.44
CA TRP A 242 -0.64 12.79 26.74
C TRP A 242 -1.60 13.83 27.34
N LYS A 243 -1.07 14.79 28.09
CA LYS A 243 -1.80 15.92 28.65
C LYS A 243 -1.09 17.22 28.31
N LEU A 244 -1.77 18.08 27.57
CA LEU A 244 -1.30 19.43 27.31
C LEU A 244 -1.69 20.34 28.48
N ARG A 245 -0.79 21.27 28.84
CA ARG A 245 -1.17 22.39 29.71
C ARG A 245 -2.14 23.31 28.95
N PRO A 246 -2.95 24.16 29.60
CA PRO A 246 -3.86 25.07 28.91
C PRO A 246 -3.21 25.87 27.76
N ILE A 247 -1.96 26.34 27.95
CA ILE A 247 -1.19 27.01 26.89
C ILE A 247 -0.79 26.09 25.73
N GLY A 248 -0.62 24.78 25.98
CA GLY A 248 -0.36 23.80 24.93
C GLY A 248 -1.55 23.63 23.97
N TYR A 249 -2.77 23.93 24.42
CA TYR A 249 -3.95 23.94 23.56
C TYR A 249 -4.02 25.16 22.62
N THR A 250 -3.25 26.23 22.90
CA THR A 250 -3.17 27.37 21.97
C THR A 250 -2.20 27.12 20.81
N MET A 251 -1.23 26.20 20.99
CA MET A 251 -0.29 25.77 19.96
C MET A 251 -0.04 24.28 20.08
N LEU A 252 -0.87 23.49 19.39
CA LEU A 252 -0.75 22.04 19.40
C LEU A 252 0.55 21.59 18.71
N PRO A 253 1.23 20.58 19.26
CA PRO A 253 2.43 20.03 18.63
C PRO A 253 2.06 19.34 17.31
N VAL A 254 2.73 19.73 16.22
CA VAL A 254 2.64 19.00 14.95
C VAL A 254 3.66 17.85 14.98
N VAL A 255 3.17 16.65 15.25
CA VAL A 255 3.97 15.44 15.31
C VAL A 255 3.69 14.58 14.08
N VAL A 256 4.75 14.09 13.45
CA VAL A 256 4.68 13.19 12.30
C VAL A 256 5.68 12.07 12.49
N VAL A 257 5.27 10.82 12.31
CA VAL A 257 6.19 9.68 12.20
C VAL A 257 6.98 9.84 10.90
N MET A 258 8.30 10.00 11.03
CA MET A 258 9.20 10.20 9.89
C MET A 258 9.78 8.89 9.40
N SER A 259 10.10 7.98 10.32
CA SER A 259 10.73 6.71 9.99
C SER A 259 10.41 5.63 11.00
N TYR A 260 10.35 4.38 10.52
CA TYR A 260 10.10 3.23 11.35
C TYR A 260 10.67 1.94 10.74
N VAL A 261 11.01 0.98 11.59
CA VAL A 261 11.49 -0.36 11.21
C VAL A 261 11.16 -1.36 12.33
N VAL A 262 11.00 -2.63 11.96
CA VAL A 262 10.88 -3.74 12.91
C VAL A 262 12.19 -4.50 12.91
N VAL A 263 12.79 -4.63 14.09
CA VAL A 263 14.01 -5.42 14.32
C VAL A 263 13.70 -6.41 15.42
N ASP A 264 13.67 -7.70 15.08
CA ASP A 264 13.22 -8.78 15.96
C ASP A 264 11.85 -8.48 16.60
N THR A 265 11.82 -8.22 17.92
CA THR A 265 10.62 -7.91 18.69
C THR A 265 10.46 -6.41 18.99
N TYR A 266 11.33 -5.57 18.42
CA TYR A 266 11.31 -4.13 18.61
C TYR A 266 10.74 -3.40 17.40
N ILE A 267 9.83 -2.46 17.66
CA ILE A 267 9.37 -1.49 16.66
C ILE A 267 10.09 -0.17 16.93
N LEU A 268 11.05 0.17 16.08
CA LEU A 268 11.81 1.42 16.15
C LEU A 268 11.08 2.53 15.40
N VAL A 269 11.00 3.72 15.99
CA VAL A 269 10.29 4.87 15.43
C VAL A 269 11.04 6.17 15.71
N SER A 270 11.10 7.06 14.71
CA SER A 270 11.52 8.45 14.88
C SER A 270 10.47 9.42 14.34
N PHE A 271 10.44 10.62 14.92
CA PHE A 271 9.46 11.66 14.62
C PHE A 271 10.11 12.88 13.96
N ASN A 272 9.29 13.81 13.45
CA ASN A 272 9.74 15.10 12.92
C ASN A 272 10.29 16.04 14.00
N GLN A 273 10.02 15.74 15.27
CA GLN A 273 10.56 16.44 16.43
C GLN A 273 11.96 15.88 16.79
N PRO A 274 12.87 16.70 17.35
CA PRO A 274 14.22 16.28 17.73
C PRO A 274 14.21 15.46 19.03
N TRP A 275 13.39 14.40 19.07
CA TRP A 275 13.22 13.55 20.25
C TRP A 275 14.09 12.29 20.23
N GLY A 276 14.79 12.04 19.13
CA GLY A 276 15.59 10.84 18.91
C GLY A 276 14.79 9.64 18.41
N THR A 277 15.27 8.45 18.74
CA THR A 277 14.69 7.17 18.32
C THR A 277 14.16 6.42 19.54
N TYR A 278 12.94 5.90 19.39
CA TYR A 278 12.26 5.11 20.41
C TYR A 278 12.04 3.68 19.90
N ALA A 279 12.25 2.71 20.77
CA ALA A 279 11.97 1.30 20.54
C ALA A 279 10.76 0.88 21.39
N PHE A 280 9.73 0.33 20.76
CA PHE A 280 8.67 -0.39 21.46
C PHE A 280 9.01 -1.87 21.52
N ASP A 281 9.21 -2.38 22.72
CA ASP A 281 9.38 -3.80 22.98
C ASP A 281 8.01 -4.48 23.00
N THR A 282 7.75 -5.32 22.00
CA THR A 282 6.50 -6.04 21.86
C THR A 282 6.30 -7.14 22.90
N ASN A 283 7.38 -7.61 23.55
CA ASN A 283 7.31 -8.64 24.60
C ASN A 283 6.92 -8.02 25.95
N SER A 284 7.60 -6.94 26.34
CA SER A 284 7.32 -6.28 27.62
C SER A 284 6.21 -5.21 27.53
N VAL A 285 5.78 -4.85 26.32
CA VAL A 285 4.77 -3.81 26.05
C VAL A 285 5.23 -2.46 26.62
N LYS A 286 6.50 -2.12 26.41
CA LYS A 286 7.13 -0.90 26.94
C LYS A 286 7.91 -0.15 25.87
N TRP A 287 8.02 1.15 26.06
CA TRP A 287 8.83 2.03 25.24
C TRP A 287 10.17 2.33 25.90
N HIS A 288 11.21 2.38 25.07
CA HIS A 288 12.57 2.73 25.46
C HIS A 288 13.08 3.81 24.51
N LYS A 289 13.76 4.83 25.03
CA LYS A 289 14.55 5.73 24.19
C LYS A 289 15.91 5.05 23.95
N VAL A 290 16.27 4.84 22.70
CA VAL A 290 17.46 4.07 22.32
C VAL A 290 18.54 4.89 21.63
N ASP A 291 18.19 6.08 21.14
CA ASP A 291 19.12 7.03 20.54
C ASP A 291 18.58 8.46 20.70
N ASP A 292 19.48 9.44 20.81
CA ASP A 292 19.16 10.87 20.78
C ASP A 292 18.99 11.38 19.34
N GLU A 293 19.59 10.68 18.37
CA GLU A 293 19.45 10.94 16.96
C GLU A 293 18.26 10.19 16.35
N ARG A 294 17.78 10.70 15.21
CA ARG A 294 16.73 10.04 14.43
C ARG A 294 17.32 8.93 13.57
N LEU A 295 16.51 7.90 13.29
CA LEU A 295 16.83 6.88 12.31
C LEU A 295 17.31 7.53 10.98
N PRO A 296 18.38 6.99 10.37
CA PRO A 296 19.06 7.61 9.22
C PRO A 296 18.35 7.37 7.87
N PHE A 297 17.03 7.14 7.90
CA PHE A 297 16.18 6.93 6.74
C PHE A 297 14.81 7.59 6.91
N ILE A 298 14.04 7.66 5.83
CA ILE A 298 12.66 8.17 5.78
C ILE A 298 11.70 7.04 5.41
N GLY A 299 10.53 7.03 6.05
CA GLY A 299 9.51 6.01 5.84
C GLY A 299 9.87 4.69 6.49
N ARG A 300 9.46 3.58 5.85
CA ARG A 300 9.72 2.23 6.32
C ARG A 300 11.08 1.76 5.83
N ALA A 301 11.89 1.17 6.70
CA ALA A 301 12.95 0.27 6.25
C ALA A 301 12.41 -1.16 6.17
N THR A 302 12.59 -1.82 5.02
CA THR A 302 12.09 -3.18 4.77
C THR A 302 13.20 -4.21 4.97
N PRO A 303 12.94 -5.37 5.60
CA PRO A 303 13.92 -6.45 5.73
C PRO A 303 14.40 -6.92 4.36
N HIS A 304 15.69 -7.21 4.23
CA HIS A 304 16.38 -7.67 3.02
C HIS A 304 17.55 -8.59 3.41
N GLY A 305 17.23 -9.83 3.79
CA GLY A 305 18.19 -10.72 4.43
C GLY A 305 18.50 -10.24 5.86
N SER A 306 19.79 -10.14 6.19
CA SER A 306 20.29 -9.57 7.47
C SER A 306 20.31 -8.03 7.49
N LEU A 307 20.01 -7.38 6.36
CA LEU A 307 20.01 -5.93 6.21
C LEU A 307 18.58 -5.40 6.11
N PHE A 308 18.43 -4.09 6.23
CA PHE A 308 17.20 -3.38 5.93
C PHE A 308 17.44 -2.40 4.79
N LEU A 309 16.51 -2.32 3.84
CA LEU A 309 16.56 -1.31 2.78
C LEU A 309 15.66 -0.13 3.16
N GLY A 310 16.19 1.09 3.05
CA GLY A 310 15.51 2.33 3.44
C GLY A 310 15.84 3.48 2.50
N LEU A 311 14.94 4.45 2.34
CA LEU A 311 15.30 5.72 1.69
C LEU A 311 16.19 6.52 2.61
N SER A 312 17.32 7.01 2.10
CA SER A 312 18.17 7.94 2.84
C SER A 312 17.46 9.26 3.14
N LYS A 313 18.07 10.07 4.02
CA LYS A 313 17.54 11.38 4.44
C LYS A 313 17.20 12.25 3.21
N ASN A 314 16.17 13.09 3.37
CA ASN A 314 15.65 13.98 2.31
C ASN A 314 15.09 13.26 1.07
N ASN A 315 14.57 12.03 1.23
CA ASN A 315 14.10 11.19 0.13
C ASN A 315 15.19 10.96 -0.94
N GLY A 316 16.43 10.76 -0.49
CA GLY A 316 17.56 10.45 -1.35
C GLY A 316 17.55 9.00 -1.84
N PRO A 317 18.69 8.48 -2.32
CA PRO A 317 18.80 7.10 -2.82
C PRO A 317 18.46 6.06 -1.75
N ILE A 318 18.19 4.83 -2.19
CA ILE A 318 18.09 3.68 -1.30
C ILE A 318 19.47 3.33 -0.73
N ASN A 319 19.53 3.15 0.58
CA ASN A 319 20.66 2.55 1.27
C ASN A 319 20.24 1.25 1.96
N ALA A 320 21.23 0.43 2.27
CA ALA A 320 21.10 -0.70 3.16
C ALA A 320 21.56 -0.30 4.55
N TYR A 321 20.92 -0.85 5.57
CA TYR A 321 21.13 -0.54 6.97
C TYR A 321 21.29 -1.86 7.72
N LEU A 322 22.44 -2.06 8.36
CA LEU A 322 22.59 -3.07 9.39
C LEU A 322 22.10 -2.44 10.70
N ILE A 323 21.01 -2.98 11.25
CA ILE A 323 20.35 -2.42 12.43
C ILE A 323 20.29 -3.52 13.48
N ASP A 324 21.00 -3.32 14.58
CA ASP A 324 21.02 -4.26 15.70
C ASP A 324 20.47 -3.59 16.96
N VAL A 325 19.62 -4.32 17.68
CA VAL A 325 19.12 -3.91 18.99
C VAL A 325 19.58 -4.94 20.01
N THR A 326 20.56 -4.58 20.83
CA THR A 326 21.12 -5.46 21.87
C THR A 326 20.63 -5.03 23.25
N THR A 327 20.49 -5.96 24.18
CA THR A 327 20.19 -5.64 25.58
C THR A 327 21.45 -5.73 26.40
N SER A 328 21.71 -4.70 27.23
CA SER A 328 22.83 -4.76 28.17
C SER A 328 22.42 -5.54 29.43
N ASP A 329 23.35 -6.35 29.95
CA ASP A 329 23.13 -7.17 31.16
C ASP A 329 22.88 -6.36 32.43
N LYS A 330 23.27 -5.08 32.46
CA LYS A 330 23.24 -4.27 33.68
C LYS A 330 21.89 -3.60 33.95
N ASP A 331 21.19 -3.17 32.90
CA ASP A 331 19.93 -2.40 33.04
C ASP A 331 18.77 -2.95 32.17
N HIS A 332 19.02 -4.00 31.37
CA HIS A 332 18.09 -4.50 30.33
C HIS A 332 17.62 -3.40 29.35
N ALA A 333 18.30 -2.25 29.32
CA ALA A 333 18.00 -1.19 28.38
C ALA A 333 18.48 -1.59 26.98
N PRO A 334 17.63 -1.49 25.95
CA PRO A 334 18.03 -1.77 24.57
C PRO A 334 19.00 -0.69 24.09
N ASN A 335 20.06 -1.12 23.42
CA ASN A 335 21.07 -0.29 22.76
C ASN A 335 20.96 -0.51 21.24
N LEU A 336 20.97 0.59 20.49
CA LEU A 336 20.81 0.61 19.05
C LEU A 336 22.15 0.86 18.36
N SER A 337 22.55 -0.02 17.45
CA SER A 337 23.66 0.24 16.52
C SER A 337 23.17 0.21 15.09
N ILE A 338 23.56 1.21 14.30
CA ILE A 338 23.20 1.30 12.88
C ILE A 338 24.44 1.55 12.04
N THR A 339 24.68 0.67 11.07
CA THR A 339 25.68 0.89 10.01
C THR A 339 24.97 1.13 8.68
N VAL A 340 25.35 2.20 7.98
CA VAL A 340 24.78 2.56 6.68
C VAL A 340 25.70 2.07 5.56
N LEU A 341 25.14 1.28 4.64
CA LEU A 341 25.81 0.76 3.46
C LEU A 341 25.16 1.35 2.20
N PRO A 342 25.91 2.04 1.33
CA PRO A 342 25.35 2.54 0.08
C PRO A 342 24.95 1.37 -0.83
N VAL A 343 23.77 1.46 -1.46
CA VAL A 343 23.34 0.49 -2.48
C VAL A 343 23.68 1.05 -3.85
N LYS A 344 24.48 0.31 -4.61
CA LYS A 344 24.99 0.76 -5.91
C LYS A 344 24.64 -0.23 -7.01
N TYR A 345 24.20 0.30 -8.14
CA TYR A 345 24.16 -0.43 -9.40
C TYR A 345 25.27 0.13 -10.30
N MET A 346 26.24 -0.72 -10.65
CA MET A 346 27.52 -0.27 -11.19
C MET A 346 28.16 0.75 -10.23
N GLU A 347 28.42 1.97 -10.67
CA GLU A 347 28.99 3.05 -9.85
C GLU A 347 27.93 4.04 -9.33
N HIS A 348 26.66 3.84 -9.70
CA HIS A 348 25.57 4.78 -9.43
C HIS A 348 24.73 4.35 -8.23
N GLU A 349 24.28 5.33 -7.45
CA GLU A 349 23.29 5.13 -6.40
C GLU A 349 21.95 4.72 -7.00
N VAL A 350 21.21 3.88 -6.29
CA VAL A 350 19.90 3.41 -6.74
C VAL A 350 18.81 4.36 -6.26
N ASP A 351 18.28 5.18 -7.18
CA ASP A 351 17.05 5.93 -6.97
C ASP A 351 15.83 5.09 -7.39
N ALA A 352 15.10 4.63 -6.39
CA ALA A 352 13.90 3.81 -6.55
C ALA A 352 12.64 4.52 -6.03
N GLY A 353 12.76 5.77 -5.57
CA GLY A 353 11.67 6.51 -4.95
C GLY A 353 11.08 5.86 -3.69
N PRO A 354 10.00 6.42 -3.11
CA PRO A 354 9.47 6.00 -1.81
C PRO A 354 8.69 4.69 -1.83
N ARG A 355 8.59 4.02 -2.98
CA ARG A 355 7.70 2.89 -3.19
C ARG A 355 8.50 1.69 -3.63
N PHE A 356 9.13 1.06 -2.65
CA PHE A 356 9.87 -0.16 -2.83
C PHE A 356 9.55 -1.17 -1.72
N PHE A 357 9.85 -2.43 -1.98
CA PHE A 357 9.64 -3.53 -1.05
C PHE A 357 10.68 -4.61 -1.32
N SER A 358 11.09 -5.31 -0.27
CA SER A 358 11.97 -6.46 -0.47
C SER A 358 11.18 -7.66 -0.95
N LEU A 359 11.87 -8.46 -1.75
CA LEU A 359 11.53 -9.83 -2.06
C LEU A 359 12.49 -10.74 -1.28
N GLU A 360 12.29 -12.04 -1.41
CA GLU A 360 13.26 -13.03 -0.93
C GLU A 360 14.49 -13.09 -1.86
N ASP A 361 15.49 -13.87 -1.45
CA ASP A 361 16.70 -14.19 -2.24
C ASP A 361 17.53 -12.98 -2.67
N GLY A 362 17.64 -11.97 -1.81
CA GLY A 362 18.42 -10.78 -2.13
C GLY A 362 17.83 -9.95 -3.27
N ARG A 363 16.52 -10.03 -3.51
CA ARG A 363 15.85 -9.16 -4.49
C ARG A 363 15.03 -8.09 -3.81
N PHE A 364 14.88 -6.95 -4.47
CA PHE A 364 13.90 -5.94 -4.09
C PHE A 364 13.31 -5.30 -5.33
N CYS A 365 12.13 -4.74 -5.19
CA CYS A 365 11.44 -4.07 -6.28
C CYS A 365 11.13 -2.64 -5.92
N SER A 366 11.23 -1.75 -6.90
CA SER A 366 10.62 -0.42 -6.86
C SER A 366 9.52 -0.32 -7.89
N PHE A 367 8.51 0.51 -7.62
CA PHE A 367 7.48 0.76 -8.60
C PHE A 367 7.16 2.25 -8.74
N SER A 368 6.99 2.66 -9.99
CA SER A 368 6.39 3.93 -10.35
C SER A 368 5.05 3.68 -11.01
N PHE A 369 4.18 4.67 -10.93
CA PHE A 369 2.89 4.64 -11.59
C PHE A 369 2.63 5.99 -12.25
N SER A 370 1.89 5.95 -13.35
CA SER A 370 1.38 7.12 -14.03
C SER A 370 -0.08 6.87 -14.38
N LEU A 371 -0.92 7.89 -14.24
CA LEU A 371 -2.32 7.79 -14.63
C LEU A 371 -2.49 8.28 -16.06
N ASP A 372 -3.30 7.58 -16.83
CA ASP A 372 -3.61 7.96 -18.21
C ASP A 372 -4.57 9.16 -18.22
N SER A 373 -4.19 10.22 -18.92
CA SER A 373 -5.01 11.43 -19.04
C SER A 373 -6.11 11.32 -20.10
N CYS A 374 -6.05 10.33 -20.99
CA CYS A 374 -6.95 10.24 -22.14
C CYS A 374 -8.30 9.60 -21.79
N GLY A 375 -8.32 8.63 -20.87
CA GLY A 375 -9.54 7.96 -20.41
C GLY A 375 -9.95 8.47 -19.04
N MET A 376 -10.91 9.40 -18.98
CA MET A 376 -11.42 9.93 -17.71
C MET A 376 -12.83 9.43 -17.39
N THR A 377 -13.17 9.44 -16.11
CA THR A 377 -14.54 9.24 -15.63
C THR A 377 -14.88 10.30 -14.60
N LEU A 378 -16.11 10.80 -14.67
CA LEU A 378 -16.62 11.75 -13.69
C LEU A 378 -17.08 10.98 -12.45
N HIS A 379 -16.62 11.40 -11.27
CA HIS A 379 -17.17 10.91 -10.02
C HIS A 379 -18.61 11.43 -9.86
N PRO A 380 -19.62 10.56 -9.71
CA PRO A 380 -21.03 10.94 -9.81
C PRO A 380 -21.42 12.01 -8.76
N ASN A 381 -20.80 11.97 -7.58
CA ASN A 381 -21.15 12.87 -6.48
C ASN A 381 -20.24 14.10 -6.36
N LYS A 382 -19.03 14.06 -6.92
CA LYS A 382 -18.00 15.09 -6.69
C LYS A 382 -17.72 15.96 -7.90
N LEU A 383 -18.20 15.55 -9.08
CA LEU A 383 -17.91 16.20 -10.36
C LEU A 383 -16.40 16.33 -10.64
N GLU A 384 -15.59 15.48 -10.00
CA GLU A 384 -14.15 15.37 -10.22
C GLU A 384 -13.83 14.29 -11.26
N LEU A 385 -12.79 14.53 -12.06
CA LEU A 385 -12.36 13.60 -13.10
C LEU A 385 -11.28 12.66 -12.57
N PHE A 386 -11.53 11.36 -12.73
CA PHE A 386 -10.59 10.30 -12.36
C PHE A 386 -10.15 9.49 -13.59
N PRO A 387 -8.84 9.21 -13.73
CA PRO A 387 -8.29 8.36 -14.78
C PRO A 387 -8.81 6.92 -14.72
N LYS A 388 -9.35 6.39 -15.82
CA LYS A 388 -9.79 4.99 -15.94
C LYS A 388 -8.65 4.00 -16.11
N GLU A 389 -7.45 4.49 -16.42
CA GLU A 389 -6.27 3.65 -16.65
C GLU A 389 -5.06 4.15 -15.85
N ALA A 390 -4.33 3.20 -15.28
CA ALA A 390 -3.07 3.41 -14.58
C ALA A 390 -1.99 2.52 -15.21
N HIS A 391 -0.84 3.10 -15.52
CA HIS A 391 0.35 2.38 -15.95
C HIS A 391 1.25 2.19 -14.74
N VAL A 392 1.76 0.97 -14.57
CA VAL A 392 2.64 0.62 -13.45
C VAL A 392 3.94 0.08 -14.03
N ASN A 393 5.07 0.70 -13.68
CA ASN A 393 6.39 0.22 -14.05
C ASN A 393 7.04 -0.38 -12.80
N LEU A 394 7.35 -1.66 -12.87
CA LEU A 394 8.06 -2.40 -11.83
C LEU A 394 9.52 -2.56 -12.24
N ARG A 395 10.43 -2.13 -11.38
CA ARG A 395 11.87 -2.40 -11.48
C ARG A 395 12.24 -3.41 -10.42
N THR A 396 12.84 -4.52 -10.84
CA THR A 396 13.38 -5.53 -9.93
C THR A 396 14.90 -5.42 -9.93
N TYR A 397 15.47 -5.43 -8.74
CA TYR A 397 16.90 -5.37 -8.49
C TYR A 397 17.32 -6.65 -7.76
N GLN A 398 18.43 -7.23 -8.16
CA GLN A 398 19.08 -8.32 -7.44
C GLN A 398 20.37 -7.81 -6.82
N THR A 399 20.51 -7.97 -5.52
CA THR A 399 21.74 -7.68 -4.78
C THR A 399 22.63 -8.92 -4.74
N GLU A 400 23.93 -8.70 -4.63
CA GLU A 400 24.86 -9.76 -4.27
C GLU A 400 24.52 -10.29 -2.87
N ASN A 401 24.60 -11.61 -2.67
CA ASN A 401 24.14 -12.26 -1.44
C ASN A 401 24.73 -11.60 -0.18
N PRO A 402 23.88 -11.08 0.74
CA PRO A 402 24.35 -10.42 1.95
C PRO A 402 24.92 -11.39 2.99
N SER A 403 24.77 -12.71 2.78
CA SER A 403 25.26 -13.77 3.68
C SER A 403 26.78 -13.90 3.74
N SER A 404 27.54 -13.12 2.96
CA SER A 404 29.01 -13.10 3.00
C SER A 404 29.59 -11.83 3.65
N LEU A 405 28.77 -10.98 4.29
CA LEU A 405 29.26 -9.85 5.06
C LEU A 405 29.64 -10.31 6.48
N ASP A 406 30.63 -11.20 6.57
CA ASP A 406 31.42 -11.34 7.79
C ASP A 406 32.17 -10.02 7.96
N VAL A 407 31.72 -9.19 8.91
CA VAL A 407 32.43 -7.98 9.29
C VAL A 407 33.73 -8.44 9.97
N PRO A 408 34.93 -8.15 9.42
CA PRO A 408 36.15 -8.46 10.14
C PRO A 408 36.21 -7.54 11.36
N GLU A 409 36.30 -8.13 12.55
CA GLU A 409 36.81 -7.42 13.72
C GLU A 409 38.20 -6.86 13.34
N GLU A 410 38.37 -5.56 13.59
CA GLU A 410 39.66 -4.86 13.58
C GLU A 410 40.40 -4.74 12.23
N ALA A 411 39.84 -3.96 11.29
CA ALA A 411 40.65 -3.11 10.42
C ALA A 411 39.79 -1.98 9.84
N LEU A 412 40.37 -0.78 9.70
CA LEU A 412 39.81 0.40 9.03
C LEU A 412 39.64 0.17 7.51
N LEU A 413 38.96 -0.89 7.10
CA LEU A 413 38.59 -1.12 5.71
C LEU A 413 37.34 -0.31 5.37
N PRO A 414 37.27 0.28 4.16
CA PRO A 414 36.07 1.01 3.74
C PRO A 414 34.88 0.06 3.74
N VAL A 415 33.81 0.48 4.43
CA VAL A 415 32.52 -0.20 4.48
C VAL A 415 32.07 -0.55 3.05
N LYS A 416 31.97 -1.84 2.74
CA LYS A 416 31.72 -2.31 1.38
C LYS A 416 30.27 -1.96 0.96
N PRO A 417 30.04 -1.38 -0.23
CA PRO A 417 28.69 -1.13 -0.73
C PRO A 417 27.93 -2.44 -0.97
N VAL A 418 26.60 -2.36 -0.90
CA VAL A 418 25.73 -3.44 -1.40
C VAL A 418 25.61 -3.26 -2.91
N ALA A 419 26.20 -4.19 -3.66
CA ALA A 419 26.17 -4.16 -5.12
C ALA A 419 24.88 -4.81 -5.65
N VAL A 420 24.23 -4.13 -6.59
CA VAL A 420 23.16 -4.68 -7.42
C VAL A 420 23.82 -5.32 -8.64
N CYS A 421 23.65 -6.63 -8.81
CA CYS A 421 24.25 -7.38 -9.91
C CYS A 421 23.38 -7.39 -11.18
N SER A 422 22.07 -7.20 -11.03
CA SER A 422 21.14 -7.19 -12.16
C SER A 422 19.90 -6.35 -11.89
N GLN A 423 19.32 -5.85 -12.98
CA GLN A 423 18.09 -5.05 -12.97
C GLN A 423 17.19 -5.48 -14.12
N TRP A 424 15.89 -5.56 -13.86
CA TRP A 424 14.85 -5.86 -14.85
C TRP A 424 13.69 -4.89 -14.75
N GLU A 425 13.05 -4.61 -15.88
CA GLU A 425 11.87 -3.76 -15.95
C GLU A 425 10.68 -4.53 -16.51
N GLN A 426 9.52 -4.36 -15.87
CA GLN A 426 8.24 -4.84 -16.36
C GLN A 426 7.24 -3.69 -16.36
N ALA A 427 6.52 -3.54 -17.47
CA ALA A 427 5.48 -2.55 -17.59
C ALA A 427 4.11 -3.22 -17.58
N PHE A 428 3.21 -2.68 -16.76
CA PHE A 428 1.86 -3.17 -16.56
C PHE A 428 0.85 -2.08 -16.85
N LYS A 429 -0.37 -2.49 -17.18
CA LYS A 429 -1.53 -1.60 -17.25
C LYS A 429 -2.70 -2.15 -16.45
N ILE A 430 -3.43 -1.24 -15.82
CA ILE A 430 -4.65 -1.52 -15.08
C ILE A 430 -5.71 -0.58 -15.60
N SER A 431 -6.84 -1.13 -16.04
CA SER A 431 -7.94 -0.34 -16.57
C SER A 431 -9.23 -0.71 -15.86
N CYS A 432 -10.05 0.28 -15.52
CA CYS A 432 -11.35 0.10 -14.91
C CYS A 432 -12.39 0.92 -15.72
N PRO A 433 -13.33 0.26 -16.41
CA PRO A 433 -14.26 0.97 -17.29
C PRO A 433 -15.29 1.79 -16.51
N SER A 434 -15.64 1.34 -15.31
CA SER A 434 -16.73 1.90 -14.49
C SER A 434 -16.27 2.86 -13.41
N HIS A 435 -15.00 2.83 -13.02
CA HIS A 435 -14.44 3.66 -11.94
C HIS A 435 -13.08 4.21 -12.37
N GLY A 436 -12.68 5.38 -11.88
CA GLY A 436 -11.34 5.91 -12.12
C GLY A 436 -10.43 5.63 -10.93
N PHE A 437 -9.13 5.87 -11.04
CA PHE A 437 -8.12 5.61 -10.02
C PHE A 437 -7.74 6.87 -9.25
N SER A 438 -7.54 6.74 -7.94
CA SER A 438 -6.95 7.79 -7.13
C SER A 438 -5.43 7.84 -7.35
N PRO A 439 -4.82 9.03 -7.52
CA PRO A 439 -3.37 9.15 -7.62
C PRO A 439 -2.65 8.88 -6.29
N PHE A 440 -3.38 8.85 -5.17
CA PHE A 440 -2.77 8.90 -3.84
C PHE A 440 -2.61 7.53 -3.18
N SER A 441 -3.13 6.44 -3.76
CA SER A 441 -3.19 5.17 -3.03
C SER A 441 -2.99 3.94 -3.90
N PHE A 442 -1.70 3.58 -4.02
CA PHE A 442 -1.22 2.31 -4.55
C PHE A 442 -0.22 1.74 -3.56
N THR A 443 -0.42 0.48 -3.16
CA THR A 443 0.49 -0.23 -2.26
C THR A 443 0.87 -1.57 -2.90
N LEU A 444 2.16 -1.84 -3.04
CA LEU A 444 2.67 -3.12 -3.51
C LEU A 444 3.22 -3.90 -2.32
N LEU A 445 2.82 -5.16 -2.20
CA LEU A 445 3.09 -6.03 -1.06
C LEU A 445 3.65 -7.36 -1.55
N SER A 446 4.63 -7.89 -0.84
CA SER A 446 5.02 -9.30 -0.94
C SER A 446 4.31 -10.08 0.16
N VAL A 447 3.66 -11.20 -0.18
CA VAL A 447 2.91 -12.06 0.75
C VAL A 447 3.45 -13.47 0.76
#